data_AF-A0A7S0IKM6-F1
#
_entry.id   AF-A0A7S0IKM6-F1
#
_cell.length_a   1.000
_cell.length_b   1.000
_cell.length_c   1.000
_cell.angle_alpha   90.00
_cell.angle_beta   90.00
_cell.angle_gamma   90.00
#
_symmetry.space_group_name_H-M   'P 1'
#
loop_
_entity.id
_entity.type
_entity.pdbx_description
1 polymer ?
#
loop_
_entity_poly.entity_id
_entity_poly.type
_entity_poly.pdbx_seq_one_letter_code
_entity_poly.pdbx_strand_id
1 'polypeptide(L)'
;ARYARDMRGDVFKMDPGDPNRHLIFDSFQRRLMHDALALARAMRRKLIMPKMQCWTDRYWNMLVGGRFPGVRPEHHPLPFLCPFDHLYDLEKWVHSDAPFREYSFLDNPRVSDANRNDSVRLVVRGAAADTSASGAARVLSLDPGDNYKVAADALASRGWSDAFVVKVGARSLELLCEDLGSPEANAKFNSVMHRVLGIAEQVRYCDAR
;
A
#
# COMPACT_ATOMS: atom_id res chain seq x y z
N ALA A 1 25.24 -19.95 -21.32
CA ALA A 1 24.10 -19.70 -22.23
C ALA A 1 22.79 -20.31 -21.69
N ARG A 2 22.28 -19.85 -20.52
CA ARG A 2 21.08 -20.48 -19.87
C ARG A 2 20.00 -19.50 -19.36
N TYR A 3 20.01 -18.24 -19.79
CA TYR A 3 18.98 -17.28 -19.37
C TYR A 3 18.45 -16.46 -20.55
N ALA A 4 18.06 -17.14 -21.62
CA ALA A 4 17.10 -16.59 -22.58
C ALA A 4 15.72 -17.17 -22.24
N ARG A 5 15.20 -16.84 -21.04
CA ARG A 5 13.79 -17.09 -20.71
C ARG A 5 13.02 -15.89 -21.25
N ASP A 6 12.00 -16.16 -22.04
CA ASP A 6 11.07 -15.15 -22.54
C ASP A 6 10.55 -14.29 -21.37
N MET A 7 11.08 -13.07 -21.23
CA MET A 7 10.72 -12.14 -20.16
C MET A 7 9.30 -11.56 -20.33
N ARG A 8 8.57 -12.00 -21.37
CA ARG A 8 7.15 -11.68 -21.59
C ARG A 8 6.21 -12.80 -21.12
N GLY A 9 6.70 -13.69 -20.25
CA GLY A 9 5.86 -14.70 -19.61
C GLY A 9 4.77 -14.06 -18.73
N ASP A 10 3.57 -14.58 -18.83
CA ASP A 10 2.47 -14.30 -17.91
C ASP A 10 2.96 -14.51 -16.45
N VAL A 11 2.87 -13.47 -15.61
CA VAL A 11 3.33 -13.50 -14.21
C VAL A 11 2.67 -14.64 -13.42
N PHE A 12 1.46 -15.04 -13.80
CA PHE A 12 0.73 -16.14 -13.18
C PHE A 12 1.28 -17.52 -13.57
N LYS A 13 2.10 -17.60 -14.62
CA LYS A 13 2.78 -18.81 -15.08
C LYS A 13 4.22 -18.93 -14.57
N MET A 14 4.75 -17.90 -13.92
CA MET A 14 6.09 -17.94 -13.31
C MET A 14 6.08 -18.81 -12.05
N ASP A 15 7.21 -19.48 -11.80
CA ASP A 15 7.38 -20.27 -10.59
C ASP A 15 7.14 -19.39 -9.34
N PRO A 16 6.38 -19.83 -8.33
CA PRO A 16 6.07 -19.01 -7.16
C PRO A 16 7.28 -18.43 -6.44
N GLY A 17 8.43 -19.12 -6.48
CA GLY A 17 9.69 -18.65 -5.89
C GLY A 17 10.63 -17.96 -6.87
N ASP A 18 10.19 -17.63 -8.09
CA ASP A 18 10.99 -16.89 -9.07
C ASP A 18 11.14 -15.42 -8.61
N PRO A 19 12.36 -14.90 -8.47
CA PRO A 19 12.61 -13.50 -8.15
C PRO A 19 11.88 -12.51 -9.07
N ASN A 20 11.71 -12.81 -10.35
CA ASN A 20 11.02 -11.92 -11.28
C ASN A 20 9.53 -11.83 -10.96
N ARG A 21 8.92 -12.94 -10.57
CA ARG A 21 7.52 -12.96 -10.11
C ARG A 21 7.35 -12.07 -8.89
N HIS A 22 8.26 -12.17 -7.92
CA HIS A 22 8.25 -11.29 -6.75
C HIS A 22 8.33 -9.82 -7.17
N LEU A 23 9.31 -9.44 -7.98
CA LEU A 23 9.52 -8.04 -8.36
C LEU A 23 8.32 -7.47 -9.14
N ILE A 24 7.69 -8.26 -9.99
CA ILE A 24 6.48 -7.84 -10.72
C ILE A 24 5.32 -7.62 -9.75
N PHE A 25 5.01 -8.57 -8.86
CA PHE A 25 3.93 -8.39 -7.89
C PHE A 25 4.20 -7.26 -6.90
N ASP A 26 5.44 -7.14 -6.44
CA ASP A 26 5.91 -6.05 -5.59
C ASP A 26 5.67 -4.69 -6.25
N SER A 27 5.94 -4.56 -7.56
CA SER A 27 5.67 -3.30 -8.29
C SER A 27 4.20 -2.86 -8.25
N PHE A 28 3.24 -3.80 -8.30
CA PHE A 28 1.82 -3.48 -8.16
C PHE A 28 1.47 -3.06 -6.72
N GLN A 29 2.01 -3.75 -5.72
CA GLN A 29 1.77 -3.42 -4.31
C GLN A 29 2.35 -2.05 -3.96
N ARG A 30 3.57 -1.76 -4.41
CA ARG A 30 4.26 -0.47 -4.28
C ARG A 30 3.47 0.67 -4.90
N ARG A 31 2.87 0.44 -6.07
CA ARG A 31 1.97 1.42 -6.68
C ARG A 31 0.76 1.70 -5.80
N LEU A 32 0.05 0.67 -5.37
CA LEU A 32 -1.08 0.84 -4.45
C LEU A 32 -0.65 1.55 -3.16
N MET A 33 0.57 1.28 -2.69
CA MET A 33 1.12 1.93 -1.52
C MET A 33 1.33 3.42 -1.71
N HIS A 34 1.94 3.80 -2.83
CA HIS A 34 2.11 5.19 -3.23
C HIS A 34 0.78 5.95 -3.21
N ASP A 35 -0.25 5.37 -3.83
CA ASP A 35 -1.58 6.00 -4.00
C ASP A 35 -2.30 6.14 -2.64
N ALA A 36 -2.19 5.12 -1.80
CA ALA A 36 -2.72 5.15 -0.43
C ALA A 36 -2.07 6.26 0.41
N LEU A 37 -0.76 6.46 0.26
CA LEU A 37 -0.02 7.49 0.99
C LEU A 37 -0.35 8.90 0.48
N ALA A 38 -0.59 9.06 -0.83
CA ALA A 38 -1.05 10.31 -1.42
C ALA A 38 -2.42 10.68 -0.86
N LEU A 39 -3.37 9.75 -0.89
CA LEU A 39 -4.69 9.91 -0.29
C LEU A 39 -4.61 10.31 1.19
N ALA A 40 -3.80 9.60 1.97
CA ALA A 40 -3.59 9.90 3.39
C ALA A 40 -2.96 11.27 3.63
N ARG A 41 -2.04 11.69 2.76
CA ARG A 41 -1.43 13.03 2.77
C ARG A 41 -2.48 14.12 2.51
N ALA A 42 -3.36 13.94 1.52
CA ALA A 42 -4.45 14.88 1.21
C ALA A 42 -5.40 15.03 2.41
N MET A 43 -5.78 13.90 3.02
CA MET A 43 -6.65 13.87 4.20
C MET A 43 -5.96 14.35 5.49
N ARG A 44 -4.63 14.53 5.46
CA ARG A 44 -3.76 14.80 6.63
C ARG A 44 -3.91 13.74 7.73
N ARG A 45 -4.00 12.48 7.34
CA ARG A 45 -4.25 11.33 8.23
C ARG A 45 -3.16 10.29 8.14
N LYS A 46 -2.91 9.57 9.24
CA LYS A 46 -2.07 8.37 9.19
C LYS A 46 -2.85 7.23 8.54
N LEU A 47 -2.29 6.66 7.49
CA LEU A 47 -2.74 5.46 6.80
C LEU A 47 -2.35 4.22 7.61
N ILE A 48 -3.30 3.32 7.83
CA ILE A 48 -2.96 1.93 8.14
C ILE A 48 -2.68 1.22 6.83
N MET A 49 -1.45 0.75 6.69
CA MET A 49 -0.94 0.09 5.50
C MET A 49 -1.71 -1.22 5.25
N PRO A 50 -1.96 -1.60 4.00
CA PRO A 50 -2.49 -2.92 3.67
C PRO A 50 -1.50 -4.02 4.04
N LYS A 51 -2.02 -5.25 4.15
CA LYS A 51 -1.18 -6.45 4.20
C LYS A 51 -0.48 -6.63 2.86
N MET A 52 0.84 -6.73 2.88
CA MET A 52 1.64 -7.00 1.70
C MET A 52 1.97 -8.48 1.62
N GLN A 53 2.23 -8.97 0.41
CA GLN A 53 2.57 -10.34 0.11
C GLN A 53 3.96 -10.41 -0.51
N CYS A 54 4.72 -11.42 -0.11
CA CYS A 54 6.03 -11.70 -0.69
C CYS A 54 6.09 -13.13 -1.21
N TRP A 55 6.76 -13.27 -2.35
CA TRP A 55 7.00 -14.54 -3.04
C TRP A 55 8.45 -15.02 -2.90
N THR A 56 9.30 -14.14 -2.37
CA THR A 56 10.70 -14.45 -2.08
C THR A 56 11.10 -13.72 -0.80
N ASP A 57 11.96 -14.35 -0.01
CA ASP A 57 12.60 -13.73 1.13
C ASP A 57 13.56 -12.59 0.70
N ARG A 58 13.93 -11.69 1.62
CA ARG A 58 14.86 -10.57 1.38
C ARG A 58 16.30 -11.05 1.13
N TYR A 59 16.66 -12.28 1.49
CA TYR A 59 18.04 -12.79 1.37
C TYR A 59 18.40 -13.28 -0.06
N TRP A 60 18.26 -12.39 -1.05
CA TRP A 60 18.26 -12.65 -2.50
C TRP A 60 19.42 -13.48 -3.06
N ASN A 61 20.60 -13.45 -2.44
CA ASN A 61 21.82 -14.08 -2.95
C ASN A 61 21.88 -15.60 -2.76
N MET A 62 21.08 -16.18 -1.85
CA MET A 62 21.15 -17.61 -1.51
C MET A 62 19.78 -18.31 -1.56
N LEU A 63 18.76 -17.69 -2.15
CA LEU A 63 17.41 -18.26 -2.10
C LEU A 63 17.28 -19.54 -2.93
N VAL A 64 16.55 -20.52 -2.38
CA VAL A 64 16.13 -21.73 -3.08
C VAL A 64 14.60 -21.74 -3.10
N GLY A 65 14.01 -21.63 -4.29
CA GLY A 65 12.55 -21.56 -4.44
C GLY A 65 11.91 -20.43 -3.63
N GLY A 66 12.57 -19.26 -3.60
CA GLY A 66 12.11 -18.07 -2.89
C GLY A 66 12.32 -18.07 -1.37
N ARG A 67 13.05 -19.04 -0.82
CA ARG A 67 13.25 -19.18 0.63
C ARG A 67 14.72 -19.26 0.99
N PHE A 68 15.05 -18.98 2.25
CA PHE A 68 16.39 -19.28 2.77
C PHE A 68 16.68 -20.79 2.68
N PRO A 69 17.92 -21.21 2.36
CA PRO A 69 18.28 -22.62 2.28
C PRO A 69 17.88 -23.43 3.51
N GLY A 70 17.26 -24.58 3.30
CA GLY A 70 16.81 -25.48 4.38
C GLY A 70 15.44 -25.16 4.98
N VAL A 71 14.83 -24.02 4.64
CA VAL A 71 13.45 -23.71 5.04
C VAL A 71 12.47 -24.53 4.20
N ARG A 72 11.61 -25.28 4.88
CA ARG A 72 10.62 -26.14 4.22
C ARG A 72 9.38 -25.35 3.79
N PRO A 73 8.74 -25.68 2.65
CA PRO A 73 7.55 -24.98 2.17
C PRO A 73 6.39 -24.91 3.17
N GLU A 74 6.25 -25.92 4.04
CA GLU A 74 5.16 -26.00 5.02
C GLU A 74 5.32 -24.96 6.14
N HIS A 75 6.56 -24.58 6.47
CA HIS A 75 6.86 -23.58 7.51
C HIS A 75 6.90 -22.15 6.96
N HIS A 76 7.01 -22.00 5.65
CA HIS A 76 7.08 -20.71 4.98
C HIS A 76 6.35 -20.79 3.63
N PRO A 77 5.01 -20.80 3.61
CA PRO A 77 4.24 -20.90 2.37
C PRO A 77 4.43 -19.65 1.51
N LEU A 78 4.32 -19.79 0.18
CA LEU A 78 4.30 -18.65 -0.74
C LEU A 78 2.89 -18.47 -1.32
N PRO A 79 2.36 -17.24 -1.40
CA PRO A 79 2.92 -16.04 -0.79
C PRO A 79 2.78 -16.06 0.74
N PHE A 80 3.71 -15.41 1.43
CA PHE A 80 3.61 -15.11 2.87
C PHE A 80 3.26 -13.64 3.07
N LEU A 81 2.75 -13.30 4.27
CA LEU A 81 2.61 -11.91 4.68
C LEU A 81 4.00 -11.28 4.76
N CYS A 82 4.25 -10.30 3.91
CA CYS A 82 5.57 -9.70 3.79
C CYS A 82 5.89 -8.77 4.97
N PRO A 83 6.99 -9.01 5.70
CA PRO A 83 7.53 -8.02 6.62
C PRO A 83 7.81 -6.70 5.90
N PHE A 84 7.51 -5.58 6.55
CA PHE A 84 7.64 -4.26 5.92
C PHE A 84 9.09 -3.96 5.51
N ASP A 85 10.06 -4.44 6.29
CA ASP A 85 11.49 -4.34 6.00
C ASP A 85 11.96 -5.26 4.87
N HIS A 86 11.19 -6.25 4.42
CA HIS A 86 11.59 -7.05 3.26
C HIS A 86 11.56 -6.24 1.96
N LEU A 87 10.68 -5.23 1.90
CA LEU A 87 10.48 -4.38 0.73
C LEU A 87 11.05 -2.98 0.92
N TYR A 88 11.03 -2.45 2.14
CA TYR A 88 11.36 -1.05 2.38
C TYR A 88 12.50 -0.84 3.38
N ASP A 89 13.15 0.29 3.24
CA ASP A 89 14.15 0.79 4.17
C ASP A 89 13.46 1.47 5.36
N LEU A 90 13.22 0.73 6.44
CA LEU A 90 12.49 1.23 7.61
C LEU A 90 13.09 2.51 8.20
N GLU A 91 14.42 2.65 8.17
CA GLU A 91 15.10 3.83 8.72
C GLU A 91 14.66 5.09 7.98
N LYS A 92 14.62 5.04 6.65
CA LYS A 92 14.13 6.17 5.84
C LYS A 92 12.67 6.50 6.12
N TRP A 93 11.83 5.48 6.34
CA TRP A 93 10.41 5.69 6.60
C TRP A 93 10.15 6.30 7.98
N VAL A 94 10.81 5.81 9.02
CA VAL A 94 10.69 6.34 10.40
C VAL A 94 11.20 7.77 10.49
N HIS A 95 12.23 8.12 9.70
CA HIS A 95 12.77 9.48 9.61
C HIS A 95 12.17 10.33 8.47
N SER A 96 10.97 9.97 8.00
CA SER A 96 10.22 10.74 7.00
C SER A 96 8.90 11.26 7.54
N ASP A 97 8.29 12.17 6.79
CA ASP A 97 6.92 12.65 7.04
C ASP A 97 5.83 11.68 6.52
N ALA A 98 6.20 10.45 6.13
CA ALA A 98 5.26 9.47 5.60
C ALA A 98 4.15 9.18 6.63
N PRO A 99 2.87 9.33 6.25
CA PRO A 99 1.79 9.21 7.21
C PRO A 99 1.33 7.75 7.35
N PHE A 100 2.11 6.89 8.00
CA PHE A 100 1.78 5.45 8.06
C PHE A 100 1.68 4.83 9.47
N ARG A 101 1.02 3.67 9.53
CA ARG A 101 0.91 2.69 10.61
C ARG A 101 0.89 1.30 10.00
N GLU A 102 1.46 0.31 10.67
CA GLU A 102 1.44 -1.07 10.18
C GLU A 102 0.01 -1.67 10.15
N TYR A 103 -0.20 -2.74 9.38
CA TYR A 103 -1.52 -3.28 9.04
C TYR A 103 -2.37 -3.77 10.24
N SER A 104 -1.72 -4.29 11.28
CA SER A 104 -2.27 -4.79 12.55
C SER A 104 -2.32 -3.74 13.65
N PHE A 105 -2.11 -2.47 13.33
CA PHE A 105 -2.00 -1.40 14.33
C PHE A 105 -3.23 -1.32 15.24
N LEU A 106 -4.42 -1.47 14.66
CA LEU A 106 -5.66 -1.48 15.44
C LEU A 106 -5.87 -2.78 16.22
N ASP A 107 -5.11 -3.84 16.00
CA ASP A 107 -5.21 -5.09 16.76
C ASP A 107 -4.35 -5.03 18.03
N ASN A 108 -3.33 -4.17 18.07
CA ASN A 108 -2.44 -4.00 19.22
C ASN A 108 -3.21 -3.57 20.49
N PRO A 109 -3.12 -4.34 21.59
CA PRO A 109 -3.87 -4.06 22.82
C PRO A 109 -3.49 -2.72 23.49
N ARG A 110 -2.38 -2.10 23.08
CA ARG A 110 -1.98 -0.76 23.55
C ARG A 110 -2.71 0.39 22.87
N VAL A 111 -3.43 0.13 21.77
CA VAL A 111 -4.29 1.14 21.13
C VAL A 111 -5.61 1.17 21.89
N SER A 112 -5.90 2.32 22.51
CA SER A 112 -7.13 2.55 23.27
C SER A 112 -8.39 2.37 22.41
N ASP A 113 -9.49 2.02 23.05
CA ASP A 113 -10.78 1.88 22.36
C ASP A 113 -11.23 3.20 21.71
N ALA A 114 -10.95 4.34 22.34
CA ALA A 114 -11.20 5.66 21.75
C ALA A 114 -10.49 5.81 20.39
N ASN A 115 -9.21 5.45 20.32
CA ASN A 115 -8.43 5.51 19.08
C ASN A 115 -8.88 4.47 18.04
N ARG A 116 -9.29 3.27 18.47
CA ARG A 116 -9.86 2.26 17.57
C ARG A 116 -11.19 2.74 16.97
N ASN A 117 -12.04 3.32 17.81
CA ASN A 117 -13.35 3.85 17.42
C ASN A 117 -13.26 5.11 16.56
N ASP A 118 -12.11 5.80 16.61
CA ASP A 118 -11.80 6.95 15.77
C ASP A 118 -11.07 6.59 14.45
N SER A 119 -11.14 5.33 14.03
CA SER A 119 -10.65 4.89 12.71
C SER A 119 -11.70 5.07 11.62
N VAL A 120 -11.26 5.38 10.39
CA VAL A 120 -12.14 5.54 9.21
C VAL A 120 -11.69 4.59 8.11
N ARG A 121 -12.63 3.83 7.54
CA ARG A 121 -12.42 3.04 6.32
C ARG A 121 -13.05 3.75 5.14
N LEU A 122 -12.22 4.05 4.14
CA LEU A 122 -12.66 4.58 2.86
C LEU A 122 -13.09 3.45 1.93
N VAL A 123 -14.24 3.61 1.31
CA VAL A 123 -14.82 2.66 0.35
C VAL A 123 -15.34 3.42 -0.86
N VAL A 124 -14.94 3.01 -2.06
CA VAL A 124 -15.53 3.54 -3.30
C VAL A 124 -16.73 2.68 -3.71
N ARG A 125 -17.84 3.31 -4.10
CA ARG A 125 -19.03 2.59 -4.58
C ARG A 125 -18.68 1.71 -5.79
N GLY A 126 -19.15 0.46 -5.77
CA GLY A 126 -18.82 -0.54 -6.79
C GLY A 126 -17.46 -1.23 -6.59
N ALA A 127 -16.65 -0.84 -5.59
CA ALA A 127 -15.52 -1.66 -5.17
C ALA A 127 -16.03 -2.95 -4.54
N ALA A 128 -15.45 -4.09 -4.94
CA ALA A 128 -15.67 -5.36 -4.25
C ALA A 128 -15.32 -5.20 -2.76
N ALA A 129 -16.06 -5.90 -1.89
CA ALA A 129 -15.83 -5.85 -0.45
C ALA A 129 -14.40 -6.33 -0.15
N ASP A 130 -13.57 -5.43 0.37
CA ASP A 130 -12.19 -5.74 0.72
C ASP A 130 -12.11 -6.14 2.20
N THR A 131 -11.75 -7.40 2.45
CA THR A 131 -11.53 -7.94 3.80
C THR A 131 -10.20 -7.46 4.41
N SER A 132 -9.25 -6.95 3.62
CA SER A 132 -7.96 -6.45 4.11
C SER A 132 -8.08 -5.13 4.87
N ALA A 133 -9.16 -4.38 4.64
CA ALA A 133 -9.48 -3.13 5.35
C ALA A 133 -10.43 -3.33 6.55
N SER A 134 -10.68 -4.56 7.00
CA SER A 134 -11.61 -4.84 8.12
C SER A 134 -11.17 -4.16 9.43
N GLY A 135 -12.13 -3.93 10.33
CA GLY A 135 -11.87 -3.45 11.70
C GLY A 135 -11.82 -1.93 11.88
N ALA A 136 -12.21 -1.14 10.89
CA ALA A 136 -12.45 0.28 11.11
C ALA A 136 -13.86 0.53 11.68
N ALA A 137 -13.98 1.54 12.53
CA ALA A 137 -15.24 1.85 13.22
C ALA A 137 -16.21 2.69 12.38
N ARG A 138 -15.70 3.52 11.47
CA ARG A 138 -16.50 4.40 10.61
C ARG A 138 -16.23 4.13 9.13
N VAL A 139 -17.20 4.41 8.28
CA VAL A 139 -17.09 4.23 6.83
C VAL A 139 -17.29 5.56 6.09
N LEU A 140 -16.31 5.92 5.26
CA LEU A 140 -16.34 7.05 4.34
C LEU A 140 -16.59 6.51 2.93
N SER A 141 -17.80 6.68 2.41
CA SER A 141 -18.14 6.28 1.03
C SER A 141 -17.86 7.40 0.04
N LEU A 142 -17.23 7.05 -1.09
CA LEU A 142 -16.91 7.91 -2.22
C LEU A 142 -17.43 7.30 -3.54
N ASP A 143 -17.41 8.08 -4.62
CA ASP A 143 -17.78 7.65 -5.97
C ASP A 143 -16.55 7.35 -6.83
N PRO A 144 -16.67 6.44 -7.82
CA PRO A 144 -15.60 6.22 -8.80
C PRO A 144 -15.21 7.51 -9.52
N GLY A 145 -13.92 7.79 -9.58
CA GLY A 145 -13.35 9.00 -10.18
C GLY A 145 -13.20 10.18 -9.21
N ASP A 146 -13.72 10.10 -7.98
CA ASP A 146 -13.42 11.09 -6.95
C ASP A 146 -11.90 11.18 -6.73
N ASN A 147 -11.38 12.40 -6.62
CA ASN A 147 -9.96 12.63 -6.32
C ASN A 147 -9.69 12.73 -4.82
N TYR A 148 -8.42 12.84 -4.45
CA TYR A 148 -8.01 12.87 -3.04
C TYR A 148 -8.46 14.13 -2.31
N LYS A 149 -8.68 15.24 -3.04
CA LYS A 149 -9.29 16.44 -2.47
C LYS A 149 -10.74 16.20 -2.07
N VAL A 150 -11.54 15.56 -2.94
CA VAL A 150 -12.92 15.18 -2.63
C VAL A 150 -12.97 14.26 -1.41
N ALA A 151 -12.04 13.29 -1.31
CA ALA A 151 -11.94 12.43 -0.13
C ALA A 151 -11.67 13.21 1.16
N ALA A 152 -10.77 14.20 1.12
CA ALA A 152 -10.47 15.07 2.26
C ALA A 152 -11.65 15.97 2.65
N ASP A 153 -12.32 16.58 1.66
CA ASP A 153 -13.50 17.42 1.88
C ASP A 153 -14.67 16.60 2.46
N ALA A 154 -14.86 15.37 1.99
CA ALA A 154 -15.88 14.44 2.49
C ALA A 154 -15.59 13.94 3.91
N LEU A 155 -14.31 13.81 4.29
CA LEU A 155 -13.93 13.54 5.67
C LEU A 155 -14.27 14.74 6.56
N ALA A 156 -13.97 15.95 6.08
CA ALA A 156 -14.18 17.18 6.82
C ALA A 156 -15.66 17.53 7.02
N SER A 157 -16.50 17.35 6.00
CA SER A 157 -17.94 17.62 6.08
C SER A 157 -18.66 16.73 7.09
N ARG A 158 -18.10 15.55 7.40
CA ARG A 158 -18.59 14.65 8.46
C ARG A 158 -18.05 14.99 9.86
N GLY A 159 -17.21 16.02 9.98
CA GLY A 159 -16.53 16.36 11.22
C GLY A 159 -15.46 15.35 11.62
N TRP A 160 -14.88 14.60 10.67
CA TRP A 160 -13.86 13.57 10.93
C TRP A 160 -12.45 14.05 10.55
N SER A 161 -12.27 15.38 10.44
CA SER A 161 -10.98 16.04 10.15
C SER A 161 -9.92 15.84 11.21
N ASP A 162 -10.25 15.23 12.33
CA ASP A 162 -9.38 14.88 13.47
C ASP A 162 -9.21 13.36 13.62
N ALA A 163 -9.86 12.53 12.79
CA ALA A 163 -9.81 11.08 12.84
C ALA A 163 -8.38 10.52 13.05
N PHE A 164 -8.24 9.52 13.90
CA PHE A 164 -6.95 9.01 14.31
C PHE A 164 -6.16 8.37 13.16
N VAL A 165 -6.85 7.52 12.38
CA VAL A 165 -6.25 6.75 11.28
C VAL A 165 -7.26 6.47 10.16
N VAL A 166 -6.75 6.27 8.96
CA VAL A 166 -7.53 5.88 7.78
C VAL A 166 -7.09 4.53 7.23
N LYS A 167 -8.05 3.77 6.72
CA LYS A 167 -7.86 2.50 6.00
C LYS A 167 -8.51 2.61 4.63
N VAL A 168 -7.89 2.02 3.62
CA VAL A 168 -8.46 1.94 2.27
C VAL A 168 -8.03 0.62 1.63
N GLY A 169 -8.96 -0.02 0.93
CA GLY A 169 -8.70 -1.26 0.22
C GLY A 169 -8.15 -1.02 -1.19
N ALA A 170 -7.42 -2.00 -1.73
CA ALA A 170 -6.79 -1.89 -3.05
C ALA A 170 -7.80 -1.54 -4.15
N ARG A 171 -8.96 -2.22 -4.16
CA ARG A 171 -10.00 -1.97 -5.15
C ARG A 171 -10.65 -0.59 -5.02
N SER A 172 -10.69 -0.03 -3.81
CA SER A 172 -11.17 1.35 -3.63
C SER A 172 -10.15 2.36 -4.14
N LEU A 173 -8.84 2.14 -3.89
CA LEU A 173 -7.79 2.99 -4.43
C LEU A 173 -7.79 3.04 -5.95
N GLU A 174 -7.90 1.89 -6.62
CA GLU A 174 -7.93 1.80 -8.08
C GLU A 174 -9.09 2.57 -8.74
N LEU A 175 -10.17 2.83 -8.00
CA LEU A 175 -11.34 3.54 -8.50
C LEU A 175 -11.30 5.05 -8.21
N LEU A 176 -10.33 5.53 -7.44
CA LEU A 176 -10.11 6.96 -7.22
C LEU A 176 -9.26 7.55 -8.34
N CYS A 177 -9.37 8.87 -8.56
CA CYS A 177 -8.40 9.60 -9.38
C CYS A 177 -7.24 10.07 -8.51
N GLU A 178 -6.02 9.77 -8.98
CA GLU A 178 -4.78 10.13 -8.31
C GLU A 178 -4.45 11.62 -8.52
N ASP A 179 -5.01 12.47 -7.65
CA ASP A 179 -4.78 13.90 -7.70
C ASP A 179 -4.86 14.52 -6.30
N LEU A 180 -3.76 15.15 -5.86
CA LEU A 180 -3.69 15.91 -4.60
C LEU A 180 -4.29 17.33 -4.72
N GLY A 181 -4.80 17.69 -5.89
CA GLY A 181 -5.48 18.96 -6.17
C GLY A 181 -4.58 20.04 -6.78
N SER A 182 -3.27 19.82 -6.92
CA SER A 182 -2.38 20.70 -7.69
C SER A 182 -1.07 20.01 -8.12
N PRO A 183 -0.44 20.44 -9.23
CA PRO A 183 0.88 19.95 -9.66
C PRO A 183 1.99 20.13 -8.61
N GLU A 184 1.97 21.22 -7.84
CA GLU A 184 2.97 21.50 -6.80
C GLU A 184 2.82 20.54 -5.61
N ALA A 185 1.59 20.23 -5.22
CA ALA A 185 1.30 19.26 -4.16
C ALA A 185 1.77 17.86 -4.57
N ASN A 186 1.50 17.48 -5.81
CA ASN A 186 1.96 16.25 -6.45
C ASN A 186 3.50 16.16 -6.48
N ALA A 187 4.19 17.21 -6.96
CA ALA A 187 5.66 17.24 -7.00
C ALA A 187 6.30 17.15 -5.60
N LYS A 188 5.73 17.85 -4.61
CA LYS A 188 6.19 17.78 -3.21
C LYS A 188 6.02 16.39 -2.62
N PHE A 189 4.88 15.74 -2.88
CA PHE A 189 4.64 14.37 -2.44
C PHE A 189 5.63 13.40 -3.08
N ASN A 190 5.82 13.47 -4.40
CA ASN A 190 6.77 12.64 -5.12
C ASN A 190 8.20 12.78 -4.59
N SER A 191 8.61 13.97 -4.17
CA SER A 191 9.93 14.16 -3.53
C SER A 191 10.10 13.33 -2.25
N VAL A 192 9.05 13.25 -1.40
CA VAL A 192 9.04 12.37 -0.23
C VAL A 192 9.05 10.91 -0.66
N MET A 193 8.22 10.55 -1.65
CA MET A 193 8.11 9.17 -2.12
C MET A 193 9.41 8.67 -2.77
N HIS A 194 10.13 9.49 -3.52
CA HIS A 194 11.45 9.15 -4.03
C HIS A 194 12.45 8.82 -2.92
N ARG A 195 12.31 9.44 -1.73
CA ARG A 195 13.14 9.12 -0.57
C ARG A 195 12.77 7.79 0.07
N VAL A 196 11.46 7.51 0.24
CA VAL A 196 11.00 6.35 1.00
C VAL A 196 10.77 5.08 0.16
N LEU A 197 10.33 5.23 -1.09
CA LEU A 197 10.08 4.16 -2.06
C LEU A 197 11.23 3.99 -3.07
N GLY A 198 12.03 5.05 -3.30
CA GLY A 198 13.12 5.05 -4.28
C GLY A 198 12.72 5.67 -5.63
N ILE A 199 13.70 5.79 -6.54
CA ILE A 199 13.55 6.54 -7.82
C ILE A 199 12.66 5.82 -8.85
N ALA A 200 12.44 4.51 -8.71
CA ALA A 200 11.79 3.68 -9.75
C ALA A 200 10.26 3.69 -9.70
N GLU A 201 9.63 4.30 -8.70
CA GLU A 201 8.18 4.26 -8.52
C GLU A 201 7.55 5.55 -9.05
N GLN A 202 7.31 5.60 -10.37
CA GLN A 202 6.65 6.73 -11.02
C GLN A 202 5.12 6.62 -10.98
N VAL A 203 4.50 7.76 -10.72
CA VAL A 203 3.05 7.98 -10.64
C VAL A 203 2.46 8.11 -12.04
N ARG A 204 1.27 7.56 -12.30
CA ARG A 204 0.41 8.02 -13.38
C ARG A 204 -0.40 9.14 -12.80
N TYR A 205 -0.14 10.38 -13.21
CA TYR A 205 -1.09 11.44 -12.94
C TYR A 205 -2.32 11.21 -13.83
N CYS A 206 -3.51 11.44 -13.28
CA CYS A 206 -4.65 11.72 -14.15
C CYS A 206 -4.25 12.95 -14.98
N ASP A 207 -4.20 12.83 -16.31
CA ASP A 207 -4.13 14.03 -17.15
C ASP A 207 -5.35 14.88 -16.78
N ALA A 208 -5.10 16.14 -16.40
CA ALA A 208 -6.18 17.09 -16.16
C ALA A 208 -7.07 17.10 -17.40
N ARG A 209 -8.35 16.75 -17.25
CA ARG A 209 -9.33 16.92 -18.31
C ARG A 209 -9.55 18.40 -18.60
#